data_AF-A0A928HCC6-F1
#
_entry.id   AF-A0A928HCC6-F1
#
_cell.length_a   1.000
_cell.length_b   1.000
_cell.length_c   1.000
_cell.angle_alpha   90.00
_cell.angle_beta   90.00
_cell.angle_gamma   90.00
#
_symmetry.space_group_name_H-M   'P 1'
#
loop_
_entity.id
_entity.type
_entity.pdbx_description
1 polymer ?
#
loop_
_entity_poly.entity_id
_entity_poly.type
_entity_poly.pdbx_seq_one_letter_code
_entity_poly.pdbx_strand_id
1 'polypeptide(L)'
;MKNLNKILAYVLAFITVQGYATTIKFDDFYKDGDDGIAVMNRILKDVKATNGKQTTIVFSKKLYNFPISRNGDALLELKEMKNVTIDGNGATVVIHPCNSFSFLRKCENIVIKNFITRYSIKDFTQGFVSEVNAKDGYFTFKVQDGYPLLPSDDFVKKYSRRGWSWGSMYQPDKPMLKFDSINHVIFIKKIERTSENNVYKVFPKSKRLLKTTNKNDRFLMSTFYEYNINKHSGHVSVLNSSNITFENLEAQGIKGMFGAGHCLAYFGGNNEGLITIKKCKITYRDKGDLTAGVVDGVHFKNNKIGPHIIGCCFEGILDDHVNISANPIRIVKDLGNNKYKLSRHTYIVKVGTKLGVYYADTGKWADGITVVAKKHNIIETDKPIPDVIEWIPQDQLAFTTGEVWKNKNQTHLFSMDYLSDNFRVADNYFGIQRVRAIVVRSRNGIIENNTFENSNIGIWIGNEAGSFHEGPVPQNIVVRNNVFRNIQRNCVLISAANSQKNFVEQLCNLKFSNNKYYLSKTSKNRAVVITNGRDITFENETYIAPDGSTLSEKQAVKRFLPKKK
;
A
#
# COMPACT_ATOMS: atom_id res chain seq x y z
N MET A 1 21.44 14.18 39.83
CA MET A 1 20.20 13.92 40.60
C MET A 1 19.37 15.17 40.97
N LYS A 2 19.85 16.42 40.80
CA LYS A 2 19.08 17.65 41.16
C LYS A 2 18.17 18.24 40.07
N ASN A 3 18.16 17.71 38.84
CA ASN A 3 17.32 18.22 37.74
C ASN A 3 16.08 17.36 37.40
N LEU A 4 15.88 16.21 38.05
CA LEU A 4 14.69 15.36 37.81
C LEU A 4 13.45 15.88 38.54
N ASN A 5 13.62 16.54 39.69
CA ASN A 5 12.52 16.99 40.55
C ASN A 5 11.85 18.29 40.06
N LYS A 6 12.53 19.11 39.24
CA LYS A 6 11.91 20.31 38.65
C LYS A 6 10.95 19.97 37.51
N ILE A 7 11.20 18.91 36.75
CA ILE A 7 10.32 18.50 35.64
C ILE A 7 9.06 17.81 36.18
N LEU A 8 9.18 17.01 37.25
CA LEU A 8 8.00 16.48 37.95
C LEU A 8 7.12 17.60 38.50
N ALA A 9 7.71 18.68 39.02
CA ALA A 9 6.96 19.81 39.58
C ALA A 9 6.18 20.61 38.51
N TYR A 10 6.69 20.74 37.28
CA TYR A 10 5.97 21.44 36.20
C TYR A 10 4.79 20.62 35.63
N VAL A 11 4.87 19.29 35.68
CA VAL A 11 3.77 18.42 35.23
C VAL A 11 2.72 18.21 36.34
N LEU A 12 3.14 18.20 37.61
CA LEU A 12 2.22 18.11 38.76
C LEU A 12 1.49 19.42 39.10
N ALA A 13 2.03 20.59 38.72
CA ALA A 13 1.40 21.89 39.00
C ALA A 13 0.15 22.21 38.14
N PHE A 14 -0.21 21.36 37.18
CA PHE A 14 -1.44 21.49 36.37
C PHE A 14 -2.49 20.41 36.65
N ILE A 15 -2.34 19.65 37.73
CA ILE A 15 -3.34 18.65 38.14
C ILE A 15 -4.15 19.20 39.31
N THR A 16 -5.02 20.17 39.01
CA THR A 16 -6.19 20.49 39.84
C THR A 16 -7.47 20.18 39.05
N VAL A 17 -8.16 19.17 39.58
CA VAL A 17 -9.54 18.70 39.41
C VAL A 17 -10.49 19.55 38.54
N GLN A 18 -10.83 19.03 37.36
CA GLN A 18 -12.19 18.87 36.77
C GLN A 18 -12.04 18.48 35.29
N GLY A 19 -13.06 17.83 34.71
CA GLY A 19 -13.05 17.07 33.44
C GLY A 19 -12.74 17.81 32.14
N TYR A 20 -11.69 18.62 32.08
CA TYR A 20 -11.20 19.27 30.87
C TYR A 20 -10.10 18.46 30.19
N ALA A 21 -10.14 18.43 28.86
CA ALA A 21 -9.10 17.85 28.02
C ALA A 21 -7.75 18.53 28.29
N THR A 22 -6.69 17.73 28.51
CA THR A 22 -5.34 18.28 28.71
C THR A 22 -4.78 18.74 27.36
N THR A 23 -4.33 19.99 27.25
CA THR A 23 -3.62 20.47 26.04
C THR A 23 -2.15 20.65 26.33
N ILE A 24 -1.28 20.02 25.53
CA ILE A 24 0.17 20.09 25.63
C ILE A 24 0.69 20.75 24.36
N LYS A 25 1.46 21.83 24.47
CA LYS A 25 2.15 22.42 23.31
C LYS A 25 3.51 21.74 23.15
N PHE A 26 3.79 21.20 21.97
CA PHE A 26 5.06 20.52 21.70
C PHE A 26 6.25 21.49 21.86
N ASP A 27 6.08 22.75 21.45
CA ASP A 27 7.13 23.78 21.51
C ASP A 27 7.51 24.21 22.95
N ASP A 28 6.70 23.90 23.96
CA ASP A 28 7.08 24.13 25.36
C ASP A 28 8.21 23.16 25.79
N PHE A 29 8.40 22.06 25.05
CA PHE A 29 9.40 21.00 25.33
C PHE A 29 10.46 20.86 24.24
N TYR A 30 10.29 21.53 23.09
CA TYR A 30 11.16 21.42 21.92
C TYR A 30 11.79 22.76 21.55
N LYS A 31 13.11 22.74 21.34
CA LYS A 31 13.88 23.83 20.75
C LYS A 31 14.62 23.32 19.51
N ASP A 32 14.93 24.24 18.60
CA ASP A 32 15.67 23.90 17.38
C ASP A 32 17.03 23.28 17.74
N GLY A 33 17.32 22.11 17.14
CA GLY A 33 18.49 21.29 17.46
C GLY A 33 18.23 20.16 18.46
N ASP A 34 17.09 20.15 19.16
CA ASP A 34 16.71 19.03 20.02
C ASP A 34 16.46 17.75 19.21
N ASP A 35 16.70 16.61 19.85
CA ASP A 35 16.17 15.32 19.39
C ASP A 35 14.65 15.29 19.60
N GLY A 36 13.91 15.72 18.58
CA GLY A 36 12.46 15.78 18.62
C GLY A 36 11.76 14.45 18.83
N ILE A 37 12.37 13.33 18.43
CA ILE A 37 11.84 11.99 18.70
C ILE A 37 11.95 11.70 20.19
N ALA A 38 13.10 12.01 20.81
CA ALA A 38 13.27 11.88 22.25
C ALA A 38 12.32 12.81 23.03
N VAL A 39 12.10 14.04 22.55
CA VAL A 39 11.12 14.98 23.14
C VAL A 39 9.71 14.39 23.08
N MET A 40 9.27 13.93 21.91
CA MET A 40 7.95 13.36 21.73
C MET A 40 7.76 12.10 22.59
N ASN A 41 8.77 11.23 22.68
CA ASN A 41 8.72 10.04 23.53
C ASN A 41 8.54 10.38 25.02
N ARG A 42 9.13 11.48 25.52
CA ARG A 42 8.89 11.95 26.89
C ARG A 42 7.44 12.40 27.07
N ILE A 43 6.93 13.24 26.15
CA ILE A 43 5.54 13.70 26.20
C ILE A 43 4.58 12.50 26.18
N LEU A 44 4.76 11.55 25.27
CA LEU A 44 3.90 10.37 25.16
C LEU A 44 3.95 9.48 26.41
N LYS A 45 5.09 9.39 27.09
CA LYS A 45 5.21 8.68 28.37
C LYS A 45 4.34 9.35 29.44
N ASP A 46 4.36 10.67 29.53
CA ASP A 46 3.55 11.43 30.48
C ASP A 46 2.05 11.32 30.15
N VAL A 47 1.69 11.41 28.86
CA VAL A 47 0.31 11.19 28.41
C VAL A 47 -0.17 9.78 28.75
N LYS A 48 0.67 8.75 28.57
CA LYS A 48 0.32 7.36 28.92
C LYS A 48 0.05 7.21 30.43
N ALA A 49 0.77 7.95 31.28
CA ALA A 49 0.56 7.96 32.73
C ALA A 49 -0.81 8.55 33.14
N THR A 50 -1.47 9.32 32.27
CA THR A 50 -2.84 9.85 32.52
C THR A 50 -3.94 8.80 32.37
N ASN A 51 -3.59 7.54 32.07
CA ASN A 51 -4.51 6.40 31.92
C ASN A 51 -5.67 6.64 30.94
N GLY A 52 -5.40 7.40 29.87
CA GLY A 52 -6.32 7.67 28.77
C GLY A 52 -7.33 8.79 29.02
N LYS A 53 -6.96 9.76 29.87
CA LYS A 53 -7.62 11.06 29.89
C LYS A 53 -7.48 11.72 28.51
N GLN A 54 -8.54 12.36 28.04
CA GLN A 54 -8.53 13.09 26.76
C GLN A 54 -7.38 14.09 26.74
N THR A 55 -6.48 13.93 25.78
CA THR A 55 -5.28 14.77 25.65
C THR A 55 -5.11 15.25 24.21
N THR A 56 -4.75 16.52 24.05
CA THR A 56 -4.40 17.12 22.76
C THR A 56 -2.94 17.59 22.81
N ILE A 57 -2.11 17.14 21.88
CA ILE A 57 -0.76 17.63 21.66
C ILE A 57 -0.80 18.55 20.43
N VAL A 58 -0.37 19.79 20.56
CA VAL A 58 -0.43 20.81 19.50
C VAL A 58 0.98 21.29 19.13
N PHE A 59 1.28 21.32 17.84
CA PHE A 59 2.49 21.91 17.28
C PHE A 59 2.22 23.36 16.84
N SER A 60 3.27 24.19 16.81
CA SER A 60 3.20 25.49 16.15
C SER A 60 3.32 25.35 14.64
N LYS A 61 2.69 26.27 13.91
CA LYS A 61 2.78 26.33 12.44
C LYS A 61 4.17 26.80 11.99
N LYS A 62 5.14 25.89 11.96
CA LYS A 62 6.50 26.14 11.45
C LYS A 62 7.11 24.87 10.85
N LEU A 63 8.35 24.99 10.38
CA LEU A 63 9.15 23.87 9.91
C LEU A 63 9.87 23.21 11.09
N TYR A 64 9.75 21.89 11.20
CA TYR A 64 10.50 21.05 12.12
C TYR A 64 11.41 20.11 11.31
N ASN A 65 12.68 20.03 11.68
CA ASN A 65 13.64 19.13 11.04
C ASN A 65 14.02 18.01 12.00
N PHE A 66 13.71 16.77 11.62
CA PHE A 66 13.99 15.58 12.42
C PHE A 66 15.08 14.74 11.73
N PRO A 67 16.34 14.85 12.19
CA PRO A 67 17.45 14.08 11.64
C PRO A 67 17.30 12.60 11.97
N ILE A 68 18.24 11.79 11.48
CA ILE A 68 18.25 10.34 11.72
C ILE A 68 18.17 10.01 13.22
N SER A 69 17.19 9.19 13.61
CA SER A 69 17.21 8.54 14.93
C SER A 69 18.20 7.39 14.88
N ARG A 70 19.00 7.22 15.94
CA ARG A 70 19.93 6.08 16.08
C ARG A 70 19.23 4.72 15.99
N ASN A 71 17.91 4.71 16.19
CA ASN A 71 17.09 3.50 16.24
C ASN A 71 16.00 3.44 15.14
N GLY A 72 15.89 4.47 14.27
CA GLY A 72 14.89 4.56 13.20
C GLY A 72 13.45 4.44 13.66
N ASP A 73 13.17 5.07 14.80
CA ASP A 73 11.84 5.17 15.38
C ASP A 73 10.95 6.11 14.54
N ALA A 74 9.64 6.03 14.75
CA ALA A 74 8.71 7.04 14.24
C ALA A 74 8.73 8.31 15.10
N LEU A 75 8.49 9.48 14.49
CA LEU A 75 8.30 10.72 15.25
C LEU A 75 7.14 10.60 16.24
N LEU A 76 5.99 10.11 15.76
CA LEU A 76 4.80 9.88 16.56
C LEU A 76 4.67 8.37 16.82
N GLU A 77 5.34 7.85 17.85
CA GLU A 77 5.28 6.44 18.21
C GLU A 77 4.33 6.17 19.40
N LEU A 78 3.06 5.85 19.10
CA LEU A 78 2.03 5.61 20.12
C LEU A 78 1.80 4.11 20.32
N LYS A 79 1.90 3.64 21.56
CA LYS A 79 1.74 2.23 21.94
C LYS A 79 0.85 2.09 23.17
N GLU A 80 -0.30 1.41 23.00
CA GLU A 80 -1.26 1.16 24.08
C GLU A 80 -1.77 2.47 24.70
N MET A 81 -2.22 3.38 23.84
CA MET A 81 -2.73 4.70 24.22
C MET A 81 -4.17 4.86 23.76
N LYS A 82 -4.94 5.68 24.48
CA LYS A 82 -6.32 6.01 24.13
C LYS A 82 -6.60 7.49 24.29
N ASN A 83 -7.55 8.01 23.51
CA ASN A 83 -8.10 9.37 23.64
C ASN A 83 -7.04 10.48 23.44
N VAL A 84 -6.24 10.37 22.38
CA VAL A 84 -5.18 11.36 22.06
C VAL A 84 -5.44 12.01 20.72
N THR A 85 -5.42 13.33 20.68
CA THR A 85 -5.34 14.12 19.45
C THR A 85 -3.94 14.70 19.30
N ILE A 86 -3.33 14.59 18.14
CA ILE A 86 -2.08 15.26 17.78
C ILE A 86 -2.38 16.18 16.59
N ASP A 87 -2.32 17.48 16.84
CA ASP A 87 -2.63 18.53 15.87
C ASP A 87 -1.34 19.25 15.45
N GLY A 88 -0.98 19.09 14.18
CA GLY A 88 0.16 19.77 13.59
C GLY A 88 -0.05 21.25 13.39
N ASN A 89 -1.29 21.74 13.40
CA ASN A 89 -1.63 23.15 13.15
C ASN A 89 -0.99 23.73 11.86
N GLY A 90 -0.81 22.89 10.83
CA GLY A 90 -0.13 23.25 9.59
C GLY A 90 1.41 23.19 9.64
N ALA A 91 1.99 22.53 10.65
CA ALA A 91 3.42 22.29 10.75
C ALA A 91 3.94 21.50 9.55
N THR A 92 5.14 21.86 9.09
CA THR A 92 5.89 21.07 8.11
C THR A 92 6.96 20.27 8.83
N VAL A 93 6.99 18.96 8.61
CA VAL A 93 7.91 18.02 9.24
C VAL A 93 8.83 17.44 8.17
N VAL A 94 10.12 17.77 8.26
CA VAL A 94 11.17 17.17 7.43
C VAL A 94 11.76 15.97 8.16
N ILE A 95 11.71 14.79 7.54
CA ILE A 95 12.05 13.52 8.18
C ILE A 95 13.25 12.89 7.46
N HIS A 96 14.25 12.44 8.21
CA HIS A 96 15.29 11.60 7.61
C HIS A 96 14.71 10.26 7.13
N PRO A 97 15.07 9.74 5.94
CA PRO A 97 14.46 8.52 5.41
C PRO A 97 14.63 7.26 6.28
N CYS A 98 15.59 7.21 7.21
CA CYS A 98 15.68 6.10 8.17
C CYS A 98 14.55 6.08 9.21
N ASN A 99 13.84 7.19 9.41
CA ASN A 99 12.73 7.33 10.35
C ASN A 99 11.37 7.17 9.62
N SER A 100 10.29 7.15 10.39
CA SER A 100 8.91 7.22 9.88
C SER A 100 8.16 8.37 10.56
N PHE A 101 7.02 8.80 10.01
CA PHE A 101 6.24 9.87 10.63
C PHE A 101 5.47 9.37 11.84
N SER A 102 4.69 8.30 11.69
CA SER A 102 3.90 7.79 12.82
C SER A 102 3.80 6.26 12.82
N PHE A 103 3.83 5.68 14.02
CA PHE A 103 3.57 4.27 14.25
C PHE A 103 2.63 4.11 15.45
N LEU A 104 1.44 3.58 15.21
CA LEU A 104 0.42 3.34 16.21
C LEU A 104 0.23 1.84 16.41
N ARG A 105 0.26 1.37 17.65
CA ARG A 105 0.01 -0.04 17.98
C ARG A 105 -0.87 -0.17 19.22
N LYS A 106 -1.92 -1.00 19.13
CA LYS A 106 -2.88 -1.22 20.23
C LYS A 106 -3.48 0.08 20.77
N CYS A 107 -3.76 1.03 19.89
CA CYS A 107 -4.32 2.32 20.28
C CYS A 107 -5.83 2.38 20.03
N GLU A 108 -6.51 3.28 20.73
CA GLU A 108 -7.95 3.48 20.60
C GLU A 108 -8.31 4.98 20.59
N ASN A 109 -9.20 5.42 19.71
CA ASN A 109 -9.66 6.82 19.68
C ASN A 109 -8.50 7.83 19.58
N ILE A 110 -7.75 7.74 18.47
CA ILE A 110 -6.61 8.63 18.18
C ILE A 110 -6.91 9.45 16.94
N VAL A 111 -6.58 10.74 16.97
CA VAL A 111 -6.65 11.63 15.81
C VAL A 111 -5.27 12.23 15.57
N ILE A 112 -4.74 12.14 14.35
CA ILE A 112 -3.52 12.84 13.91
C ILE A 112 -3.90 13.72 12.73
N LYS A 113 -3.69 15.03 12.84
CA LYS A 113 -4.19 15.98 11.84
C LYS A 113 -3.30 17.18 11.57
N ASN A 114 -3.50 17.81 10.41
CA ASN A 114 -2.93 19.11 10.03
C ASN A 114 -1.38 19.13 9.97
N PHE A 115 -0.77 18.13 9.33
CA PHE A 115 0.67 18.13 9.07
C PHE A 115 0.96 18.10 7.57
N ILE A 116 2.07 18.74 7.20
CA ILE A 116 2.76 18.51 5.94
C ILE A 116 4.03 17.71 6.28
N THR A 117 4.26 16.60 5.61
CA THR A 117 5.46 15.78 5.80
C THR A 117 6.26 15.70 4.51
N ARG A 118 7.59 15.70 4.61
CA ARG A 118 8.50 15.44 3.50
C ARG A 118 9.77 14.78 3.98
N TYR A 119 10.42 14.00 3.13
CA TYR A 119 11.71 13.41 3.46
C TYR A 119 12.87 14.36 3.14
N SER A 120 13.92 14.36 3.96
CA SER A 120 15.10 15.22 3.73
C SER A 120 15.84 14.85 2.44
N ILE A 121 15.82 13.57 2.07
CA ILE A 121 16.46 13.02 0.87
C ILE A 121 15.38 12.35 0.00
N LYS A 122 15.46 12.51 -1.33
CA LYS A 122 14.58 11.84 -2.28
C LYS A 122 14.92 10.36 -2.31
N ASP A 123 13.93 9.50 -2.24
CA ASP A 123 14.06 8.04 -2.27
C ASP A 123 14.21 7.46 -3.69
N PHE A 124 14.18 8.32 -4.71
CA PHE A 124 14.34 7.97 -6.12
C PHE A 124 15.34 8.88 -6.81
N THR A 125 15.83 8.42 -7.95
CA THR A 125 16.59 9.22 -8.92
C THR A 125 15.86 9.23 -10.25
N GLN A 126 16.08 10.28 -11.04
CA GLN A 126 15.51 10.41 -12.37
C GLN A 126 16.49 11.08 -13.34
N GLY A 127 16.16 10.99 -14.62
CA GLY A 127 16.94 11.61 -15.68
C GLY A 127 16.55 11.07 -17.04
N PHE A 128 17.50 11.02 -17.96
CA PHE A 128 17.21 10.77 -19.38
C PHE A 128 18.03 9.60 -19.92
N VAL A 129 17.42 8.86 -20.84
CA VAL A 129 18.11 7.89 -21.68
C VAL A 129 18.89 8.65 -22.75
N SER A 130 20.22 8.60 -22.72
CA SER A 130 21.07 9.27 -23.72
C SER A 130 21.38 8.40 -24.94
N GLU A 131 21.37 7.08 -24.76
CA GLU A 131 21.67 6.08 -25.79
C GLU A 131 20.98 4.74 -25.47
N VAL A 132 20.66 3.96 -26.50
CA VAL A 132 20.15 2.58 -26.37
C VAL A 132 21.05 1.65 -27.19
N ASN A 133 21.75 0.74 -26.53
CA ASN A 133 22.57 -0.28 -27.16
C ASN A 133 21.93 -1.66 -26.98
N ALA A 134 21.00 -1.99 -27.88
CA ALA A 134 20.25 -3.24 -27.83
C ALA A 134 21.13 -4.49 -28.06
N LYS A 135 22.22 -4.35 -28.83
CA LYS A 135 23.19 -5.42 -29.11
C LYS A 135 23.84 -5.90 -27.81
N ASP A 136 24.42 -4.97 -27.06
CA ASP A 136 25.10 -5.24 -25.80
C ASP A 136 24.12 -5.35 -24.63
N GLY A 137 22.87 -4.92 -24.83
CA GLY A 137 21.75 -5.15 -23.92
C GLY A 137 21.64 -4.13 -22.81
N TYR A 138 22.02 -2.87 -23.05
CA TYR A 138 21.88 -1.78 -22.09
C TYR A 138 21.30 -0.52 -22.73
N PHE A 139 20.92 0.42 -21.89
CA PHE A 139 20.74 1.83 -22.26
C PHE A 139 21.59 2.70 -21.33
N THR A 140 22.01 3.87 -21.82
CA THR A 140 22.79 4.83 -21.05
C THR A 140 21.83 5.80 -20.36
N PHE A 141 21.94 5.89 -19.04
CA PHE A 141 21.12 6.73 -18.17
C PHE A 141 21.97 7.89 -17.63
N LYS A 142 21.58 9.12 -17.98
CA LYS A 142 22.16 10.34 -17.40
C LYS A 142 21.23 10.87 -16.32
N VAL A 143 21.69 10.84 -15.07
CA VAL A 143 20.95 11.39 -13.92
C VAL A 143 20.83 12.90 -14.08
N GLN A 144 19.62 13.42 -13.86
CA GLN A 144 19.33 14.84 -13.87
C GLN A 144 19.95 15.53 -12.65
N ASP A 145 20.45 16.75 -12.83
CA ASP A 145 20.99 17.55 -11.73
C ASP A 145 19.97 17.74 -10.60
N GLY A 146 20.46 17.66 -9.36
CA GLY A 146 19.63 17.74 -8.15
C GLY A 146 18.99 16.42 -7.71
N TYR A 147 19.23 15.30 -8.43
CA TYR A 147 18.77 13.97 -8.02
C TYR A 147 19.91 13.11 -7.47
N PRO A 148 19.62 12.17 -6.54
CA PRO A 148 20.63 11.29 -5.97
C PRO A 148 21.34 10.47 -7.05
N LEU A 149 22.66 10.36 -6.95
CA LEU A 149 23.46 9.46 -7.76
C LEU A 149 23.26 8.00 -7.32
N LEU A 150 23.47 7.07 -8.24
CA LEU A 150 23.38 5.65 -7.95
C LEU A 150 24.65 5.15 -7.24
N PRO A 151 24.50 4.28 -6.22
CA PRO A 151 25.63 3.74 -5.47
C PRO A 151 26.40 2.68 -6.29
N SER A 152 27.50 2.17 -5.73
CA SER A 152 28.25 1.07 -6.34
C SER A 152 27.53 -0.28 -6.20
N ASP A 153 27.88 -1.24 -7.06
CA ASP A 153 27.42 -2.63 -6.95
C ASP A 153 27.70 -3.23 -5.56
N ASP A 154 28.86 -2.95 -4.97
CA ASP A 154 29.22 -3.48 -3.66
C ASP A 154 28.38 -2.88 -2.52
N PHE A 155 28.01 -1.61 -2.64
CA PHE A 155 27.04 -1.01 -1.72
C PHE A 155 25.69 -1.72 -1.83
N VAL A 156 25.20 -1.96 -3.06
CA VAL A 156 23.94 -2.67 -3.28
C VAL A 156 24.01 -4.11 -2.74
N LYS A 157 25.11 -4.84 -2.98
CA LYS A 157 25.30 -6.20 -2.41
C LYS A 157 25.31 -6.18 -0.88
N LYS A 158 25.93 -5.16 -0.27
CA LYS A 158 26.05 -5.03 1.19
C LYS A 158 24.71 -4.70 1.85
N TYR A 159 23.91 -3.81 1.24
CA TYR A 159 22.72 -3.24 1.89
C TYR A 159 21.38 -3.65 1.26
N SER A 160 21.37 -4.32 0.10
CA SER A 160 20.16 -4.82 -0.54
C SER A 160 20.15 -6.35 -0.62
N ARG A 161 19.22 -6.97 0.10
CA ARG A 161 18.99 -8.44 0.01
C ARG A 161 18.46 -8.87 -1.35
N ARG A 162 17.95 -7.93 -2.15
CA ARG A 162 17.33 -8.18 -3.47
C ARG A 162 18.24 -7.79 -4.64
N GLY A 163 19.44 -7.27 -4.35
CA GLY A 163 20.30 -6.65 -5.35
C GLY A 163 19.70 -5.37 -5.92
N TRP A 164 19.97 -5.09 -7.19
CA TRP A 164 19.39 -3.96 -7.90
C TRP A 164 17.85 -4.09 -7.98
N SER A 165 17.18 -2.94 -7.84
CA SER A 165 15.73 -2.82 -7.79
C SER A 165 15.17 -2.69 -9.22
N TRP A 166 14.09 -1.94 -9.37
CA TRP A 166 13.42 -1.68 -10.64
C TRP A 166 13.27 -0.18 -10.90
N GLY A 167 12.97 0.15 -12.17
CA GLY A 167 12.62 1.50 -12.61
C GLY A 167 11.46 1.50 -13.59
N SER A 168 11.08 2.69 -14.05
CA SER A 168 9.97 2.91 -14.99
C SER A 168 10.30 3.97 -16.02
N MET A 169 9.78 3.80 -17.24
CA MET A 169 9.96 4.75 -18.34
C MET A 169 8.85 5.77 -18.31
N TYR A 170 9.23 7.00 -18.65
CA TYR A 170 8.36 8.14 -18.82
C TYR A 170 8.57 8.73 -20.21
N GLN A 171 7.53 9.42 -20.68
CA GLN A 171 7.60 10.16 -21.92
C GLN A 171 8.68 11.27 -21.84
N PRO A 172 9.33 11.60 -22.97
CA PRO A 172 10.40 12.61 -23.00
C PRO A 172 9.88 14.02 -22.63
N ASP A 173 8.69 14.35 -23.13
CA ASP A 173 8.09 15.69 -23.11
C ASP A 173 7.10 15.89 -21.95
N LYS A 174 6.60 14.80 -21.35
CA LYS A 174 5.55 14.84 -20.31
C LYS A 174 5.92 13.96 -19.11
N PRO A 175 5.54 14.33 -17.88
CA PRO A 175 5.73 13.51 -16.68
C PRO A 175 4.71 12.35 -16.63
N MET A 176 4.47 11.69 -17.76
CA MET A 176 3.53 10.58 -17.89
C MET A 176 4.31 9.29 -18.13
N LEU A 177 3.90 8.23 -17.47
CA LEU A 177 4.46 6.90 -17.68
C LEU A 177 4.32 6.49 -19.15
N LYS A 178 5.34 5.81 -19.64
CA LYS A 178 5.38 5.29 -21.00
C LYS A 178 4.62 3.97 -21.07
N PHE A 179 3.33 4.04 -21.38
CA PHE A 179 2.42 2.89 -21.33
C PHE A 179 2.46 1.94 -22.54
N ASP A 180 3.15 2.31 -23.61
CA ASP A 180 3.45 1.44 -24.75
C ASP A 180 4.68 0.55 -24.52
N SER A 181 5.39 0.73 -23.41
CA SER A 181 6.53 -0.12 -23.06
C SER A 181 6.09 -1.55 -22.74
N ILE A 182 6.84 -2.54 -23.25
CA ILE A 182 6.54 -3.98 -23.11
C ILE A 182 6.43 -4.41 -21.63
N ASN A 183 6.99 -3.62 -20.69
CA ASN A 183 6.62 -3.62 -19.28
C ASN A 183 6.84 -2.22 -18.69
N HIS A 184 5.86 -1.73 -17.91
CA HIS A 184 6.04 -0.49 -17.12
C HIS A 184 7.02 -0.67 -15.94
N VAL A 185 7.47 -1.90 -15.66
CA VAL A 185 8.53 -2.23 -14.70
C VAL A 185 9.75 -2.72 -15.43
N ILE A 186 10.89 -2.10 -15.15
CA ILE A 186 12.19 -2.51 -15.64
C ILE A 186 12.97 -3.04 -14.46
N PHE A 187 12.96 -4.36 -14.27
CA PHE A 187 13.84 -5.01 -13.31
C PHE A 187 15.28 -4.92 -13.80
N ILE A 188 16.18 -4.46 -12.93
CA ILE A 188 17.56 -4.17 -13.27
C ILE A 188 18.42 -5.39 -12.92
N LYS A 189 19.29 -5.80 -13.85
CA LYS A 189 20.26 -6.88 -13.65
C LYS A 189 21.54 -6.34 -13.03
N LYS A 190 22.10 -5.28 -13.62
CA LYS A 190 23.32 -4.60 -13.17
C LYS A 190 23.34 -3.16 -13.66
N ILE A 191 24.15 -2.32 -13.01
CA ILE A 191 24.43 -0.96 -13.43
C ILE A 191 25.94 -0.76 -13.43
N GLU A 192 26.49 -0.22 -14.53
CA GLU A 192 27.90 0.10 -14.63
C GLU A 192 28.08 1.62 -14.68
N ARG A 193 29.01 2.14 -13.88
CA ARG A 193 29.36 3.56 -13.94
C ARG A 193 30.22 3.82 -15.16
N THR A 194 30.03 4.97 -15.80
CA THR A 194 30.92 5.43 -16.87
C THR A 194 32.03 6.33 -16.29
N SER A 195 32.86 6.92 -17.14
CA SER A 195 33.83 7.95 -16.74
C SER A 195 33.14 9.23 -16.23
N GLU A 196 31.91 9.50 -16.65
CA GLU A 196 31.10 10.61 -16.15
C GLU A 196 30.34 10.18 -14.87
N ASN A 197 30.47 10.99 -13.82
CA ASN A 197 29.98 10.63 -12.48
C ASN A 197 28.46 10.43 -12.38
N ASN A 198 27.67 11.04 -13.27
CA ASN A 198 26.20 10.99 -13.32
C ASN A 198 25.66 10.17 -14.51
N VAL A 199 26.53 9.44 -15.21
CA VAL A 199 26.14 8.62 -16.38
C VAL A 199 26.43 7.15 -16.12
N TYR A 200 25.42 6.32 -16.38
CA TYR A 200 25.42 4.90 -16.05
C TYR A 200 24.94 4.06 -17.23
N LYS A 201 25.51 2.87 -17.44
CA LYS A 201 24.95 1.84 -18.32
C LYS A 201 24.02 0.95 -17.51
N VAL A 202 22.73 0.93 -17.85
CA VAL A 202 21.72 0.16 -17.14
C VAL A 202 21.35 -1.08 -17.95
N PHE A 203 21.54 -2.25 -17.35
CA PHE A 203 21.26 -3.53 -17.99
C PHE A 203 19.96 -4.12 -17.42
N PRO A 204 18.85 -4.10 -18.17
CA PRO A 204 17.61 -4.72 -17.71
C PRO A 204 17.71 -6.24 -17.68
N LYS A 205 16.94 -6.90 -16.79
CA LYS A 205 16.83 -8.37 -16.76
C LYS A 205 16.26 -8.93 -18.07
N SER A 206 15.35 -8.19 -18.72
CA SER A 206 14.76 -8.57 -20.01
C SER A 206 15.19 -7.60 -21.11
N LYS A 207 16.00 -8.07 -22.07
CA LYS A 207 16.41 -7.28 -23.24
C LYS A 207 15.24 -6.83 -24.12
N ARG A 208 14.06 -7.47 -24.03
CA ARG A 208 12.86 -7.07 -24.77
C ARG A 208 12.44 -5.62 -24.46
N LEU A 209 12.75 -5.13 -23.27
CA LEU A 209 12.45 -3.76 -22.84
C LEU A 209 13.16 -2.70 -23.69
N LEU A 210 14.32 -3.03 -24.25
CA LEU A 210 15.10 -2.11 -25.10
C LEU A 210 14.40 -1.83 -26.44
N LYS A 211 13.47 -2.68 -26.88
CA LYS A 211 12.69 -2.47 -28.12
C LYS A 211 11.75 -1.28 -28.05
N THR A 212 11.37 -0.87 -26.83
CA THR A 212 10.46 0.26 -26.58
C THR A 212 11.13 1.37 -25.78
N THR A 213 12.44 1.27 -25.55
CA THR A 213 13.25 2.31 -24.90
C THR A 213 13.87 3.15 -26.00
N ASN A 214 13.71 4.46 -25.93
CA ASN A 214 14.18 5.40 -26.93
C ASN A 214 15.13 6.42 -26.29
N LYS A 215 16.04 6.97 -27.10
CA LYS A 215 16.79 8.17 -26.71
C LYS A 215 15.81 9.28 -26.30
N ASN A 216 16.18 10.03 -25.27
CA ASN A 216 15.41 11.07 -24.59
C ASN A 216 14.22 10.60 -23.74
N ASP A 217 13.87 9.31 -23.72
CA ASP A 217 12.93 8.80 -22.72
C ASP A 217 13.42 9.19 -21.32
N ARG A 218 12.48 9.53 -20.44
CA ARG A 218 12.80 9.77 -19.04
C ARG A 218 12.86 8.45 -18.29
N PHE A 219 13.89 8.26 -17.48
CA PHE A 219 14.09 7.08 -16.64
C PHE A 219 14.01 7.49 -15.17
N LEU A 220 13.26 6.71 -14.38
CA LEU A 220 13.24 6.83 -12.92
C LEU A 220 13.48 5.47 -12.27
N MET A 221 14.23 5.45 -11.17
CA MET A 221 14.34 4.28 -10.30
C MET A 221 14.48 4.64 -8.83
N SER A 222 14.10 3.70 -7.96
CA SER A 222 14.39 3.77 -6.52
C SER A 222 15.89 3.83 -6.25
N THR A 223 16.30 4.60 -5.26
CA THR A 223 17.69 4.69 -4.78
C THR A 223 17.90 3.80 -3.54
N PHE A 224 19.15 3.64 -3.10
CA PHE A 224 19.50 2.80 -1.96
C PHE A 224 20.18 3.62 -0.87
N TYR A 225 19.88 3.29 0.37
CA TYR A 225 20.49 3.87 1.56
C TYR A 225 20.85 2.75 2.53
N GLU A 226 21.71 3.07 3.50
CA GLU A 226 22.14 2.12 4.51
C GLU A 226 20.94 1.58 5.31
N TYR A 227 20.80 0.24 5.31
CA TYR A 227 19.57 -0.47 5.68
C TYR A 227 19.37 -0.66 7.20
N ASN A 228 20.40 -0.50 8.03
CA ASN A 228 20.42 -1.10 9.38
C ASN A 228 19.54 -0.43 10.44
N ILE A 229 18.72 0.56 10.11
CA ILE A 229 18.09 1.41 11.13
C ILE A 229 16.56 1.47 11.05
N ASN A 230 15.91 1.13 9.92
CA ASN A 230 14.46 1.34 9.81
C ASN A 230 13.62 0.23 10.48
N LYS A 231 12.83 0.60 11.50
CA LYS A 231 11.95 -0.30 12.25
C LYS A 231 10.53 -0.47 11.67
N HIS A 232 10.06 0.45 10.81
CA HIS A 232 8.64 0.51 10.43
C HIS A 232 8.42 0.38 8.91
N SER A 233 7.30 -0.26 8.55
CA SER A 233 6.95 -0.64 7.17
C SER A 233 6.17 0.44 6.39
N GLY A 234 5.94 1.61 6.98
CA GLY A 234 5.26 2.71 6.29
C GLY A 234 5.57 4.08 6.88
N HIS A 235 5.31 5.13 6.11
CA HIS A 235 5.39 6.52 6.57
C HIS A 235 4.43 6.75 7.74
N VAL A 236 3.19 6.28 7.57
CA VAL A 236 2.19 6.09 8.63
C VAL A 236 1.92 4.60 8.77
N SER A 237 1.90 4.10 10.01
CA SER A 237 1.58 2.71 10.33
C SER A 237 0.57 2.60 11.47
N VAL A 238 -0.43 1.73 11.34
CA VAL A 238 -1.44 1.48 12.38
C VAL A 238 -1.77 -0.01 12.52
N LEU A 239 -1.48 -0.58 13.68
CA LEU A 239 -1.59 -2.00 13.93
C LEU A 239 -2.42 -2.29 15.19
N ASN A 240 -3.26 -3.32 15.13
CA ASN A 240 -4.01 -3.81 16.30
C ASN A 240 -4.81 -2.73 17.03
N SER A 241 -5.28 -1.70 16.31
CA SER A 241 -5.88 -0.49 16.88
C SER A 241 -7.35 -0.34 16.49
N SER A 242 -8.05 0.61 17.11
CA SER A 242 -9.47 0.89 16.85
C SER A 242 -9.73 2.39 16.83
N ASN A 243 -10.65 2.85 15.98
CA ASN A 243 -11.10 4.25 15.93
C ASN A 243 -9.93 5.24 15.78
N ILE A 244 -9.17 5.09 14.69
CA ILE A 244 -8.02 5.95 14.38
C ILE A 244 -8.35 6.83 13.18
N THR A 245 -8.09 8.13 13.29
CA THR A 245 -8.32 9.08 12.20
C THR A 245 -7.04 9.82 11.85
N PHE A 246 -6.68 9.78 10.57
CA PHE A 246 -5.71 10.67 9.96
C PHE A 246 -6.48 11.71 9.15
N GLU A 247 -6.37 12.99 9.49
CA GLU A 247 -7.13 14.06 8.84
C GLU A 247 -6.23 15.19 8.33
N ASN A 248 -6.38 15.61 7.08
CA ASN A 248 -5.63 16.74 6.53
C ASN A 248 -4.10 16.57 6.70
N LEU A 249 -3.60 15.40 6.31
CA LEU A 249 -2.16 15.10 6.24
C LEU A 249 -1.69 15.15 4.79
N GLU A 250 -0.70 15.97 4.49
CA GLU A 250 -0.07 16.04 3.18
C GLU A 250 1.33 15.43 3.20
N ALA A 251 1.50 14.27 2.55
CA ALA A 251 2.79 13.63 2.36
C ALA A 251 3.38 14.03 1.00
N GLN A 252 4.43 14.85 1.03
CA GLN A 252 5.17 15.35 -0.13
C GLN A 252 6.43 14.51 -0.33
N GLY A 253 6.36 13.57 -1.26
CA GLY A 253 7.33 12.49 -1.35
C GLY A 253 7.11 11.47 -0.22
N ILE A 254 6.81 10.23 -0.59
CA ILE A 254 6.72 9.11 0.34
C ILE A 254 8.01 8.29 0.29
N LYS A 255 8.30 7.63 1.40
CA LYS A 255 9.50 6.80 1.55
C LYS A 255 9.46 5.61 0.58
N GLY A 256 10.55 5.34 -0.11
CA GLY A 256 10.65 4.25 -1.09
C GLY A 256 11.11 2.92 -0.52
N MET A 257 11.71 2.09 -1.38
CA MET A 257 12.31 0.81 -1.01
C MET A 257 13.68 0.99 -0.36
N PHE A 258 13.83 0.53 0.90
CA PHE A 258 15.13 0.50 1.60
C PHE A 258 15.55 -0.95 1.76
N GLY A 259 16.55 -1.42 1.00
CA GLY A 259 17.40 -2.62 1.21
C GLY A 259 16.73 -4.00 1.39
N ALA A 260 15.62 -4.10 2.11
CA ALA A 260 14.78 -5.29 2.23
C ALA A 260 13.30 -5.02 2.58
N GLY A 261 12.83 -3.75 2.65
CA GLY A 261 11.44 -3.42 3.02
C GLY A 261 10.77 -2.37 2.12
N HIS A 262 9.48 -2.57 1.86
CA HIS A 262 8.61 -1.57 1.21
C HIS A 262 8.15 -0.57 2.29
N CYS A 263 8.18 0.74 2.02
CA CYS A 263 7.67 1.75 2.93
C CYS A 263 6.42 2.41 2.38
N LEU A 264 5.27 1.86 2.72
CA LEU A 264 3.96 2.30 2.19
C LEU A 264 3.59 3.67 2.78
N ALA A 265 2.80 4.49 2.09
CA ALA A 265 2.42 5.79 2.67
C ALA A 265 1.56 5.61 3.93
N TYR A 266 0.53 4.76 3.84
CA TYR A 266 -0.32 4.35 4.95
C TYR A 266 -0.38 2.82 5.01
N PHE A 267 0.20 2.24 6.05
CA PHE A 267 0.15 0.81 6.30
C PHE A 267 -0.77 0.49 7.47
N GLY A 268 -1.68 -0.46 7.30
CA GLY A 268 -2.58 -0.89 8.35
C GLY A 268 -2.75 -2.40 8.42
N GLY A 269 -2.88 -2.94 9.62
CA GLY A 269 -3.38 -4.31 9.72
C GLY A 269 -3.67 -4.87 11.10
N ASN A 270 -4.48 -5.94 11.10
CA ASN A 270 -5.05 -6.56 12.30
C ASN A 270 -5.80 -5.57 13.20
N ASN A 271 -6.33 -4.47 12.64
CA ASN A 271 -7.07 -3.48 13.41
C ASN A 271 -8.44 -4.00 13.82
N GLU A 272 -8.84 -3.65 15.05
CA GLU A 272 -10.05 -4.12 15.72
C GLU A 272 -11.27 -3.25 15.42
N GLY A 273 -11.05 -2.00 15.01
CA GLY A 273 -12.11 -1.07 14.63
C GLY A 273 -11.72 -0.19 13.46
N LEU A 274 -12.53 0.84 13.20
CA LEU A 274 -12.44 1.65 12.00
C LEU A 274 -11.15 2.49 11.96
N ILE A 275 -10.53 2.53 10.77
CA ILE A 275 -9.44 3.43 10.45
C ILE A 275 -9.89 4.37 9.34
N THR A 276 -9.80 5.67 9.59
CA THR A 276 -10.23 6.71 8.66
C THR A 276 -9.04 7.53 8.17
N ILE A 277 -8.91 7.68 6.87
CA ILE A 277 -7.97 8.56 6.17
C ILE A 277 -8.83 9.61 5.45
N LYS A 278 -8.80 10.84 5.93
CA LYS A 278 -9.75 11.88 5.53
C LYS A 278 -9.03 13.14 5.07
N LYS A 279 -9.35 13.64 3.88
CA LYS A 279 -8.74 14.87 3.33
C LYS A 279 -7.21 14.82 3.29
N CYS A 280 -6.63 13.63 3.16
CA CYS A 280 -5.18 13.46 3.09
C CYS A 280 -4.68 13.56 1.65
N LYS A 281 -3.43 13.97 1.48
CA LYS A 281 -2.77 14.09 0.19
C LYS A 281 -1.48 13.29 0.15
N ILE A 282 -1.23 12.62 -0.98
CA ILE A 282 0.08 12.07 -1.36
C ILE A 282 0.46 12.73 -2.67
N THR A 283 1.58 13.44 -2.70
CA THR A 283 1.97 14.29 -3.84
C THR A 283 3.48 14.36 -4.01
N TYR A 284 3.91 14.87 -5.16
CA TYR A 284 5.30 15.18 -5.48
C TYR A 284 5.94 16.06 -4.41
N ARG A 285 7.23 15.82 -4.13
CA ARG A 285 8.01 16.63 -3.19
C ARG A 285 8.36 17.98 -3.79
N ASP A 286 8.96 17.96 -4.98
CA ASP A 286 9.42 19.15 -5.69
C ASP A 286 8.81 19.24 -7.10
N LYS A 287 8.73 20.45 -7.64
CA LYS A 287 8.32 20.67 -9.03
C LYS A 287 9.28 19.95 -9.98
N GLY A 288 8.74 19.10 -10.85
CA GLY A 288 9.52 18.33 -11.84
C GLY A 288 9.93 16.93 -11.38
N ASP A 289 9.64 16.56 -10.13
CA ASP A 289 9.69 15.16 -9.70
C ASP A 289 8.72 14.33 -10.54
N LEU A 290 9.17 13.15 -10.99
CA LEU A 290 8.32 12.24 -11.77
C LEU A 290 7.44 11.33 -10.89
N THR A 291 7.72 11.24 -9.59
CA THR A 291 6.96 10.41 -8.66
C THR A 291 6.84 11.07 -7.29
N ALA A 292 5.72 10.82 -6.60
CA ALA A 292 5.60 10.99 -5.17
C ALA A 292 6.24 9.81 -4.42
N GLY A 293 6.25 8.60 -4.99
CA GLY A 293 7.00 7.49 -4.44
C GLY A 293 6.76 6.17 -5.15
N VAL A 294 7.64 5.21 -4.87
CA VAL A 294 7.82 4.02 -5.68
C VAL A 294 7.03 2.78 -5.22
N VAL A 295 6.28 2.87 -4.12
CA VAL A 295 5.49 1.77 -3.52
C VAL A 295 4.08 2.24 -3.17
N ASP A 296 3.21 1.36 -2.67
CA ASP A 296 1.78 1.65 -2.51
C ASP A 296 1.50 2.87 -1.61
N GLY A 297 0.39 3.55 -1.92
CA GLY A 297 -0.18 4.61 -1.09
C GLY A 297 -0.78 4.03 0.19
N VAL A 298 -2.01 3.53 0.13
CA VAL A 298 -2.74 2.96 1.26
C VAL A 298 -2.76 1.44 1.12
N HIS A 299 -2.33 0.72 2.15
CA HIS A 299 -2.26 -0.74 2.13
C HIS A 299 -2.74 -1.33 3.46
N PHE A 300 -3.95 -1.88 3.47
CA PHE A 300 -4.64 -2.32 4.67
C PHE A 300 -4.99 -3.80 4.59
N LYS A 301 -4.46 -4.57 5.54
CA LYS A 301 -4.57 -6.03 5.57
C LYS A 301 -5.15 -6.55 6.88
N ASN A 302 -6.02 -7.54 6.79
CA ASN A 302 -6.58 -8.23 7.96
C ASN A 302 -7.27 -7.29 8.95
N ASN A 303 -8.09 -6.33 8.53
CA ASN A 303 -8.81 -5.47 9.48
C ASN A 303 -10.21 -6.01 9.70
N LYS A 304 -10.80 -5.76 10.88
CA LYS A 304 -12.21 -6.09 11.11
C LYS A 304 -13.16 -5.26 10.27
N ILE A 305 -12.82 -3.98 10.13
CA ILE A 305 -13.49 -3.02 9.28
C ILE A 305 -12.46 -2.50 8.30
N GLY A 306 -12.79 -2.52 7.01
CA GLY A 306 -11.98 -1.95 5.96
C GLY A 306 -11.83 -0.43 6.14
N PRO A 307 -10.77 0.17 5.58
CA PRO A 307 -10.52 1.58 5.81
C PRO A 307 -11.59 2.47 5.16
N HIS A 308 -11.82 3.63 5.77
CA HIS A 308 -12.55 4.74 5.14
C HIS A 308 -11.54 5.73 4.57
N ILE A 309 -11.50 5.86 3.25
CA ILE A 309 -10.60 6.75 2.52
C ILE A 309 -11.48 7.81 1.83
N ILE A 310 -11.52 9.01 2.41
CA ILE A 310 -12.55 10.01 2.08
C ILE A 310 -11.92 11.36 1.75
N GLY A 311 -12.28 11.95 0.61
CA GLY A 311 -11.87 13.31 0.26
C GLY A 311 -10.37 13.46 0.01
N CYS A 312 -9.66 12.37 -0.29
CA CYS A 312 -8.20 12.36 -0.43
C CYS A 312 -7.75 12.63 -1.87
N CYS A 313 -6.50 13.05 -2.02
CA CYS A 313 -5.84 13.24 -3.32
C CYS A 313 -4.52 12.47 -3.36
N PHE A 314 -4.43 11.43 -4.17
CA PHE A 314 -3.20 10.64 -4.31
C PHE A 314 -2.71 10.70 -5.76
N GLU A 315 -1.46 11.10 -5.95
CA GLU A 315 -0.85 11.24 -7.27
C GLU A 315 0.61 10.82 -7.29
N GLY A 316 1.09 10.39 -8.45
CA GLY A 316 2.50 10.11 -8.69
C GLY A 316 3.03 8.83 -8.03
N ILE A 317 2.19 7.82 -7.79
CA ILE A 317 2.62 6.58 -7.11
C ILE A 317 2.92 5.46 -8.12
N LEU A 318 4.04 4.76 -7.94
CA LEU A 318 4.46 3.68 -8.87
C LEU A 318 4.06 2.28 -8.43
N ASP A 319 3.22 2.15 -7.42
CA ASP A 319 2.45 0.95 -7.14
C ASP A 319 1.00 1.37 -6.82
N ASP A 320 0.21 0.52 -6.20
CA ASP A 320 -1.22 0.81 -5.99
C ASP A 320 -1.48 2.06 -5.15
N HIS A 321 -2.46 2.89 -5.52
CA HIS A 321 -2.88 3.95 -4.60
C HIS A 321 -3.57 3.36 -3.37
N VAL A 322 -4.38 2.32 -3.54
CA VAL A 322 -5.12 1.65 -2.47
C VAL A 322 -5.10 0.14 -2.68
N ASN A 323 -4.64 -0.63 -1.70
CA ASN A 323 -4.79 -2.08 -1.59
C ASN A 323 -5.52 -2.45 -0.30
N ILE A 324 -6.71 -3.03 -0.44
CA ILE A 324 -7.52 -3.52 0.68
C ILE A 324 -7.64 -5.04 0.53
N SER A 325 -7.12 -5.78 1.51
CA SER A 325 -7.05 -7.24 1.44
C SER A 325 -6.98 -7.92 2.81
N ALA A 326 -6.82 -9.24 2.77
CA ALA A 326 -6.44 -10.11 3.86
C ALA A 326 -5.34 -11.08 3.40
N ASN A 327 -4.48 -11.45 4.34
CA ASN A 327 -3.46 -12.46 4.15
C ASN A 327 -4.05 -13.85 4.38
N PRO A 328 -3.69 -14.84 3.56
CA PRO A 328 -4.13 -16.21 3.76
C PRO A 328 -3.44 -16.79 4.99
N ILE A 329 -4.21 -17.53 5.76
CA ILE A 329 -3.76 -18.47 6.76
C ILE A 329 -3.48 -19.78 6.03
N ARG A 330 -2.23 -20.23 6.10
CA ARG A 330 -1.73 -21.38 5.33
C ARG A 330 -1.72 -22.63 6.19
N ILE A 331 -2.35 -23.71 5.72
CA ILE A 331 -2.25 -25.04 6.32
C ILE A 331 -0.96 -25.68 5.80
N VAL A 332 -0.01 -26.03 6.67
CA VAL A 332 1.23 -26.74 6.30
C VAL A 332 1.17 -28.24 6.56
N LYS A 333 0.14 -28.69 7.29
CA LYS A 333 -0.11 -30.11 7.50
C LYS A 333 -1.57 -30.36 7.92
N ASP A 334 -2.24 -31.31 7.29
CA ASP A 334 -3.43 -31.96 7.82
C ASP A 334 -3.01 -33.06 8.81
N LEU A 335 -3.51 -33.00 10.04
CA LEU A 335 -3.20 -33.95 11.11
C LEU A 335 -4.29 -35.01 11.30
N GLY A 336 -5.34 -35.00 10.48
CA GLY A 336 -6.54 -35.82 10.64
C GLY A 336 -7.43 -35.34 11.78
N ASN A 337 -8.63 -35.94 11.91
CA ASN A 337 -9.59 -35.63 12.98
C ASN A 337 -9.87 -34.13 13.12
N ASN A 338 -10.06 -33.43 11.98
CA ASN A 338 -10.30 -31.98 11.88
C ASN A 338 -9.19 -31.10 12.48
N LYS A 339 -7.96 -31.62 12.62
CA LYS A 339 -6.81 -30.88 13.16
C LYS A 339 -5.86 -30.46 12.06
N TYR A 340 -5.50 -29.18 12.04
CA TYR A 340 -4.65 -28.59 11.00
C TYR A 340 -3.51 -27.80 11.61
N LYS A 341 -2.28 -28.06 11.14
CA LYS A 341 -1.09 -27.25 11.47
C LYS A 341 -0.99 -26.08 10.51
N LEU A 342 -0.94 -24.88 11.04
CA LEU A 342 -0.77 -23.63 10.31
C LEU A 342 0.72 -23.27 10.16
N SER A 343 1.07 -22.53 9.11
CA SER A 343 2.45 -22.07 8.85
C SER A 343 3.07 -21.22 9.97
N ARG A 344 2.24 -20.55 10.77
CA ARG A 344 2.66 -19.70 11.88
C ARG A 344 1.57 -19.62 12.93
N HIS A 345 1.97 -19.32 14.16
CA HIS A 345 1.02 -18.83 15.16
C HIS A 345 0.46 -17.50 14.68
N THR A 346 -0.86 -17.34 14.75
CA THR A 346 -1.55 -16.11 14.35
C THR A 346 -2.58 -15.73 15.39
N TYR A 347 -2.67 -14.43 15.71
CA TYR A 347 -3.57 -13.92 16.74
C TYR A 347 -4.99 -13.66 16.23
N ILE A 348 -5.18 -13.55 14.90
CA ILE A 348 -6.50 -13.35 14.26
C ILE A 348 -7.35 -14.64 14.19
N VAL A 349 -6.77 -15.77 14.59
CA VAL A 349 -7.45 -17.07 14.70
C VAL A 349 -7.47 -17.49 16.16
N LYS A 350 -8.65 -17.63 16.73
CA LYS A 350 -8.95 -18.04 18.11
C LYS A 350 -10.12 -19.01 18.13
N VAL A 351 -10.37 -19.67 19.26
CA VAL A 351 -11.60 -20.46 19.46
C VAL A 351 -12.81 -19.56 19.18
N GLY A 352 -13.76 -20.08 18.40
CA GLY A 352 -14.93 -19.36 17.87
C GLY A 352 -14.72 -18.65 16.52
N THR A 353 -13.49 -18.57 16.00
CA THR A 353 -13.24 -17.91 14.70
C THR A 353 -13.94 -18.66 13.58
N LYS A 354 -14.70 -17.93 12.75
CA LYS A 354 -15.28 -18.44 11.52
C LYS A 354 -14.24 -18.36 10.40
N LEU A 355 -14.09 -19.45 9.65
CA LEU A 355 -13.11 -19.58 8.58
C LEU A 355 -13.81 -19.63 7.21
N GLY A 356 -13.25 -18.86 6.28
CA GLY A 356 -13.47 -19.02 4.85
C GLY A 356 -12.34 -19.86 4.26
N VAL A 357 -12.69 -20.80 3.38
CA VAL A 357 -11.75 -21.70 2.71
C VAL A 357 -11.78 -21.38 1.22
N TYR A 358 -10.63 -20.99 0.69
CA TYR A 358 -10.41 -20.82 -0.74
C TYR A 358 -9.53 -21.95 -1.27
N TYR A 359 -10.09 -22.73 -2.17
CA TYR A 359 -9.40 -23.78 -2.91
C TYR A 359 -8.78 -23.17 -4.15
N ALA A 360 -7.52 -22.75 -4.08
CA ALA A 360 -6.88 -22.04 -5.18
C ALA A 360 -6.73 -22.89 -6.46
N ASP A 361 -6.71 -24.21 -6.31
CA ASP A 361 -6.71 -25.15 -7.42
C ASP A 361 -8.01 -25.08 -8.22
N THR A 362 -9.15 -25.25 -7.58
CA THR A 362 -10.47 -25.27 -8.23
C THR A 362 -11.10 -23.90 -8.37
N GLY A 363 -10.64 -22.93 -7.59
CA GLY A 363 -11.31 -21.65 -7.41
C GLY A 363 -12.57 -21.73 -6.52
N LYS A 364 -12.84 -22.84 -5.85
CA LYS A 364 -14.03 -22.92 -4.99
C LYS A 364 -13.83 -22.12 -3.70
N TRP A 365 -14.91 -21.50 -3.24
CA TRP A 365 -15.01 -20.88 -1.93
C TRP A 365 -15.99 -21.67 -1.07
N ALA A 366 -15.63 -21.95 0.18
CA ALA A 366 -16.50 -22.54 1.19
C ALA A 366 -16.43 -21.73 2.50
N ASP A 367 -17.51 -21.72 3.27
CA ASP A 367 -17.59 -21.03 4.55
C ASP A 367 -18.30 -21.87 5.63
N GLY A 368 -18.52 -21.26 6.79
CA GLY A 368 -19.25 -21.88 7.90
C GLY A 368 -18.44 -22.85 8.75
N ILE A 369 -17.11 -22.91 8.60
CA ILE A 369 -16.21 -23.71 9.45
C ILE A 369 -15.81 -22.88 10.67
N THR A 370 -15.83 -23.48 11.86
CA THR A 370 -15.50 -22.81 13.12
C THR A 370 -14.30 -23.46 13.79
N VAL A 371 -13.38 -22.64 14.30
CA VAL A 371 -12.30 -23.14 15.17
C VAL A 371 -12.86 -23.47 16.55
N VAL A 372 -12.77 -24.73 16.98
CA VAL A 372 -13.27 -25.20 18.28
C VAL A 372 -12.16 -25.37 19.32
N ALA A 373 -10.92 -25.61 18.87
CA ALA A 373 -9.75 -25.62 19.75
C ALA A 373 -8.52 -25.03 19.05
N LYS A 374 -7.58 -24.48 19.82
CA LYS A 374 -6.31 -23.98 19.31
C LYS A 374 -5.19 -24.18 20.32
N LYS A 375 -4.08 -24.77 19.87
CA LYS A 375 -2.83 -24.86 20.63
C LYS A 375 -1.67 -24.39 19.73
N HIS A 376 -1.05 -23.27 20.06
CA HIS A 376 -0.03 -22.61 19.22
C HIS A 376 -0.51 -22.36 17.79
N ASN A 377 0.07 -23.04 16.81
CA ASN A 377 -0.27 -22.98 15.39
C ASN A 377 -1.10 -24.19 14.93
N ILE A 378 -1.62 -25.01 15.85
CA ILE A 378 -2.54 -26.10 15.53
C ILE A 378 -3.96 -25.64 15.89
N ILE A 379 -4.88 -25.80 14.95
CA ILE A 379 -6.32 -25.57 15.14
C ILE A 379 -7.08 -26.88 15.00
N GLU A 380 -8.21 -26.96 15.69
CA GLU A 380 -9.24 -27.98 15.50
C GLU A 380 -10.52 -27.30 15.03
N THR A 381 -11.19 -27.87 14.03
CA THR A 381 -12.44 -27.33 13.47
C THR A 381 -13.66 -28.18 13.81
N ASP A 382 -14.83 -27.55 13.86
CA ASP A 382 -16.12 -28.21 14.10
C ASP A 382 -16.48 -29.26 13.04
N LYS A 383 -16.00 -29.08 11.81
CA LYS A 383 -16.15 -30.01 10.69
C LYS A 383 -14.85 -30.11 9.88
N PRO A 384 -14.64 -31.20 9.12
CA PRO A 384 -13.46 -31.34 8.27
C PRO A 384 -13.43 -30.26 7.19
N ILE A 385 -12.21 -29.84 6.85
CA ILE A 385 -11.91 -29.12 5.62
C ILE A 385 -11.60 -30.19 4.56
N PRO A 386 -12.49 -30.46 3.59
CA PRO A 386 -12.25 -31.48 2.57
C PRO A 386 -11.13 -31.04 1.63
N ASP A 387 -10.45 -32.00 1.02
CA ASP A 387 -9.50 -31.81 -0.10
C ASP A 387 -8.42 -30.74 0.16
N VAL A 388 -7.86 -30.70 1.38
CA VAL A 388 -6.79 -29.77 1.73
C VAL A 388 -5.56 -30.03 0.86
N ILE A 389 -5.11 -28.99 0.15
CA ILE A 389 -3.81 -28.95 -0.50
C ILE A 389 -2.85 -28.17 0.39
N GLU A 390 -1.93 -28.89 1.03
CA GLU A 390 -0.98 -28.34 1.99
C GLU A 390 -0.02 -27.32 1.37
N TRP A 391 0.25 -26.27 2.13
CA TRP A 391 1.24 -25.26 1.82
C TRP A 391 2.65 -25.80 1.98
N ILE A 392 3.45 -25.68 0.92
CA ILE A 392 4.85 -26.06 0.91
C ILE A 392 5.67 -24.85 1.39
N PRO A 393 6.35 -24.91 2.55
CA PRO A 393 7.21 -23.82 2.99
C PRO A 393 8.28 -23.53 1.94
N GLN A 394 8.42 -22.26 1.54
CA GLN A 394 9.49 -21.81 0.66
C GLN A 394 10.54 -21.07 1.48
N ASP A 395 11.79 -21.11 1.03
CA ASP A 395 12.79 -20.17 1.53
C ASP A 395 12.33 -18.73 1.23
N GLN A 396 12.79 -17.76 2.02
CA GLN A 396 12.43 -16.36 1.79
C GLN A 396 13.08 -15.76 0.52
N LEU A 397 14.07 -16.46 -0.07
CA LEU A 397 14.80 -16.01 -1.26
C LEU A 397 14.00 -16.23 -2.56
N ALA A 398 13.10 -17.21 -2.61
CA ALA A 398 12.24 -17.50 -3.77
C ALA A 398 11.32 -16.33 -4.20
N PHE A 399 10.96 -15.43 -3.26
CA PHE A 399 10.21 -14.22 -3.57
C PHE A 399 10.98 -13.22 -4.45
N THR A 400 12.31 -13.30 -4.48
CA THR A 400 13.19 -12.36 -5.21
C THR A 400 13.63 -12.88 -6.58
N THR A 401 13.61 -14.20 -6.78
CA THR A 401 14.03 -14.88 -8.02
C THR A 401 12.87 -15.09 -9.00
N GLY A 402 11.62 -14.91 -8.56
CA GLY A 402 10.43 -15.15 -9.40
C GLY A 402 10.00 -16.62 -9.46
N GLU A 403 10.55 -17.49 -8.60
CA GLU A 403 10.16 -18.90 -8.46
C GLU A 403 8.87 -19.07 -7.62
N VAL A 404 7.94 -18.11 -7.69
CA VAL A 404 6.80 -17.98 -6.76
C VAL A 404 5.71 -19.04 -6.98
N TRP A 405 5.86 -19.91 -7.98
CA TRP A 405 4.79 -20.76 -8.49
C TRP A 405 4.55 -22.07 -7.76
N LYS A 406 5.40 -22.47 -6.80
CA LYS A 406 5.23 -23.76 -6.08
C LYS A 406 3.95 -23.81 -5.25
N ASN A 407 3.41 -22.65 -4.83
CA ASN A 407 2.22 -22.57 -3.98
C ASN A 407 0.93 -22.07 -4.66
N LYS A 408 0.80 -22.18 -5.98
CA LYS A 408 -0.36 -21.64 -6.72
C LYS A 408 -1.70 -22.39 -6.53
N ASN A 409 -1.69 -23.61 -6.01
CA ASN A 409 -2.85 -24.51 -5.89
C ASN A 409 -3.37 -24.66 -4.45
N GLN A 410 -2.69 -24.05 -3.49
CA GLN A 410 -2.79 -24.39 -2.08
C GLN A 410 -4.10 -23.91 -1.48
N THR A 411 -4.63 -24.67 -0.52
CA THR A 411 -5.81 -24.25 0.24
C THR A 411 -5.45 -23.06 1.11
N HIS A 412 -6.18 -21.96 0.95
CA HIS A 412 -6.03 -20.76 1.76
C HIS A 412 -7.19 -20.67 2.74
N LEU A 413 -6.87 -20.47 4.01
CA LEU A 413 -7.86 -20.11 5.02
C LEU A 413 -7.89 -18.60 5.21
N PHE A 414 -9.05 -18.04 5.49
CA PHE A 414 -9.21 -16.64 5.87
C PHE A 414 -10.04 -16.56 7.14
N SER A 415 -9.68 -15.66 8.06
CA SER A 415 -10.54 -15.33 9.20
C SER A 415 -11.65 -14.42 8.70
N MET A 416 -12.90 -14.87 8.80
CA MET A 416 -14.06 -14.11 8.31
C MET A 416 -14.27 -12.80 9.06
N ASP A 417 -13.70 -12.68 10.26
CA ASP A 417 -13.73 -11.46 11.05
C ASP A 417 -12.71 -10.42 10.55
N TYR A 418 -11.65 -10.83 9.85
CA TYR A 418 -10.52 -9.96 9.49
C TYR A 418 -10.28 -9.97 7.97
N LEU A 419 -11.33 -9.68 7.19
CA LEU A 419 -11.26 -9.62 5.73
C LEU A 419 -11.01 -8.20 5.19
N SER A 420 -10.98 -7.19 6.06
CA SER A 420 -11.08 -5.77 5.70
C SER A 420 -12.38 -5.42 4.96
N ASP A 421 -13.49 -6.06 5.36
CA ASP A 421 -14.83 -5.84 4.82
C ASP A 421 -15.44 -4.51 5.28
N ASN A 422 -16.50 -4.05 4.63
CA ASN A 422 -17.17 -2.78 4.97
C ASN A 422 -16.27 -1.55 4.76
N PHE A 423 -15.42 -1.58 3.73
CA PHE A 423 -14.59 -0.43 3.35
C PHE A 423 -15.41 0.64 2.62
N ARG A 424 -14.92 1.88 2.66
CA ARG A 424 -15.47 2.99 1.88
C ARG A 424 -14.35 3.81 1.26
N VAL A 425 -14.39 3.97 -0.07
CA VAL A 425 -13.48 4.83 -0.81
C VAL A 425 -14.33 5.87 -1.56
N ALA A 426 -14.40 7.08 -0.99
CA ALA A 426 -15.34 8.11 -1.44
C ALA A 426 -14.72 9.49 -1.66
N ASP A 427 -15.20 10.20 -2.67
CA ASP A 427 -14.88 11.62 -2.91
C ASP A 427 -13.38 11.87 -3.13
N ASN A 428 -12.63 10.89 -3.66
CA ASN A 428 -11.18 10.99 -3.85
C ASN A 428 -10.79 11.37 -5.28
N TYR A 429 -9.60 11.97 -5.41
CA TYR A 429 -8.88 12.10 -6.67
C TYR A 429 -7.69 11.14 -6.70
N PHE A 430 -7.65 10.27 -7.71
CA PHE A 430 -6.52 9.39 -8.01
C PHE A 430 -5.88 9.84 -9.32
N GLY A 431 -4.70 10.44 -9.23
CA GLY A 431 -3.92 10.92 -10.35
C GLY A 431 -2.98 9.87 -10.95
N ILE A 432 -1.85 10.34 -11.48
CA ILE A 432 -0.88 9.52 -12.22
C ILE A 432 -0.42 8.32 -11.38
N GLN A 433 -0.52 7.12 -11.99
CA GLN A 433 -0.23 5.86 -11.30
C GLN A 433 0.22 4.75 -12.26
N ARG A 434 1.13 3.85 -11.81
CA ARG A 434 1.74 2.82 -12.67
C ARG A 434 0.95 1.51 -12.88
N VAL A 435 0.30 0.98 -11.85
CA VAL A 435 -0.34 -0.34 -11.81
C VAL A 435 -1.86 -0.27 -11.68
N ARG A 436 -2.42 -0.15 -10.47
CA ARG A 436 -3.85 0.07 -10.24
C ARG A 436 -4.08 1.27 -9.33
N ALA A 437 -5.11 2.07 -9.53
CA ALA A 437 -5.48 3.05 -8.52
C ALA A 437 -6.05 2.33 -7.29
N ILE A 438 -7.07 1.49 -7.46
CA ILE A 438 -7.63 0.69 -6.37
C ILE A 438 -7.52 -0.79 -6.71
N VAL A 439 -7.01 -1.59 -5.76
CA VAL A 439 -7.21 -3.03 -5.72
C VAL A 439 -7.99 -3.42 -4.47
N VAL A 440 -9.09 -4.15 -4.68
CA VAL A 440 -9.95 -4.65 -3.61
C VAL A 440 -10.01 -6.17 -3.67
N ARG A 441 -9.67 -6.78 -2.54
CA ARG A 441 -9.76 -8.22 -2.29
C ARG A 441 -10.66 -8.53 -1.09
N SER A 442 -11.59 -7.63 -0.77
CA SER A 442 -12.48 -7.68 0.39
C SER A 442 -13.95 -7.57 -0.03
N ARG A 443 -14.89 -7.58 0.91
CA ARG A 443 -16.34 -7.62 0.65
C ARG A 443 -17.08 -6.44 1.26
N ASN A 444 -18.37 -6.31 0.89
CA ASN A 444 -19.33 -5.38 1.49
C ASN A 444 -18.91 -3.90 1.41
N GLY A 445 -18.24 -3.50 0.33
CA GLY A 445 -17.63 -2.17 0.23
C GLY A 445 -18.29 -1.23 -0.77
N ILE A 446 -17.99 0.06 -0.63
CA ILE A 446 -18.50 1.13 -1.49
C ILE A 446 -17.34 1.92 -2.08
N ILE A 447 -17.34 2.10 -3.40
CA ILE A 447 -16.43 2.97 -4.15
C ILE A 447 -17.26 4.01 -4.89
N GLU A 448 -17.29 5.24 -4.40
CA GLU A 448 -18.21 6.26 -4.94
C GLU A 448 -17.61 7.66 -5.11
N ASN A 449 -18.12 8.41 -6.08
CA ASN A 449 -17.76 9.82 -6.31
C ASN A 449 -16.25 10.06 -6.49
N ASN A 450 -15.48 9.07 -6.95
CA ASN A 450 -14.05 9.23 -7.16
C ASN A 450 -13.74 9.63 -8.61
N THR A 451 -12.64 10.37 -8.79
CA THR A 451 -12.07 10.67 -10.10
C THR A 451 -10.76 9.93 -10.26
N PHE A 452 -10.62 9.17 -11.35
CA PHE A 452 -9.43 8.41 -11.72
C PHE A 452 -8.84 8.96 -13.01
N GLU A 453 -7.57 9.40 -12.98
CA GLU A 453 -6.92 10.01 -14.13
C GLU A 453 -5.49 9.51 -14.31
N ASN A 454 -5.15 9.10 -15.54
CA ASN A 454 -3.78 8.75 -15.93
C ASN A 454 -3.17 7.56 -15.16
N SER A 455 -4.00 6.57 -14.80
CA SER A 455 -3.54 5.29 -14.25
C SER A 455 -3.54 4.17 -15.29
N ASN A 456 -2.85 3.06 -14.98
CA ASN A 456 -2.87 1.90 -15.86
C ASN A 456 -4.21 1.13 -15.74
N ILE A 457 -4.62 0.82 -14.50
CA ILE A 457 -5.95 0.29 -14.17
C ILE A 457 -6.61 1.24 -13.18
N GLY A 458 -7.91 1.51 -13.36
CA GLY A 458 -8.70 2.27 -12.39
C GLY A 458 -8.95 1.43 -11.14
N ILE A 459 -9.87 0.48 -11.25
CA ILE A 459 -10.24 -0.43 -10.15
C ILE A 459 -9.98 -1.87 -10.58
N TRP A 460 -9.30 -2.65 -9.72
CA TRP A 460 -9.27 -4.10 -9.81
C TRP A 460 -10.03 -4.73 -8.63
N ILE A 461 -11.08 -5.48 -8.93
CA ILE A 461 -11.83 -6.29 -7.97
C ILE A 461 -11.47 -7.75 -8.24
N GLY A 462 -10.76 -8.37 -7.31
CA GLY A 462 -10.23 -9.71 -7.52
C GLY A 462 -9.58 -10.34 -6.31
N ASN A 463 -9.03 -11.54 -6.51
CA ASN A 463 -8.12 -12.18 -5.56
C ASN A 463 -6.84 -12.62 -6.30
N GLU A 464 -5.87 -13.12 -5.55
CA GLU A 464 -4.62 -13.61 -6.09
C GLU A 464 -4.24 -14.97 -5.52
N ALA A 465 -3.86 -15.89 -6.41
CA ALA A 465 -3.33 -17.20 -6.09
C ALA A 465 -2.04 -17.41 -6.91
N GLY A 466 -0.88 -17.31 -6.27
CA GLY A 466 0.41 -17.57 -6.94
C GLY A 466 1.54 -16.63 -6.55
N SER A 467 1.38 -15.31 -6.64
CA SER A 467 2.49 -14.38 -6.33
C SER A 467 2.45 -13.89 -4.89
N PHE A 468 1.44 -13.08 -4.53
CA PHE A 468 1.27 -12.54 -3.19
C PHE A 468 0.26 -13.32 -2.33
N HIS A 469 -0.57 -14.14 -2.98
CA HIS A 469 -1.62 -14.97 -2.35
C HIS A 469 -2.67 -14.16 -1.57
N GLU A 470 -2.93 -12.92 -1.97
CA GLU A 470 -3.86 -12.02 -1.26
C GLU A 470 -5.32 -12.31 -1.62
N GLY A 471 -6.19 -12.28 -0.63
CA GLY A 471 -7.63 -12.52 -0.78
C GLY A 471 -8.44 -11.79 0.29
N PRO A 472 -9.67 -12.24 0.62
CA PRO A 472 -10.44 -13.34 0.01
C PRO A 472 -10.93 -13.02 -1.41
N VAL A 473 -11.93 -13.78 -1.89
CA VAL A 473 -12.73 -13.42 -3.07
C VAL A 473 -13.71 -12.28 -2.72
N PRO A 474 -13.67 -11.15 -3.45
CA PRO A 474 -14.62 -10.05 -3.30
C PRO A 474 -16.09 -10.40 -3.58
N GLN A 475 -16.99 -9.83 -2.80
CA GLN A 475 -18.44 -9.96 -2.92
C GLN A 475 -19.13 -8.69 -2.41
N ASN A 476 -20.34 -8.41 -2.89
CA ASN A 476 -21.21 -7.33 -2.38
C ASN A 476 -20.54 -5.95 -2.45
N ILE A 477 -20.12 -5.51 -3.63
CA ILE A 477 -19.46 -4.21 -3.82
C ILE A 477 -20.31 -3.31 -4.70
N VAL A 478 -20.46 -2.06 -4.27
CA VAL A 478 -21.10 -1.00 -5.04
C VAL A 478 -20.05 -0.05 -5.58
N VAL A 479 -20.06 0.18 -6.89
CA VAL A 479 -19.22 1.14 -7.59
C VAL A 479 -20.12 2.16 -8.29
N ARG A 480 -20.17 3.40 -7.80
CA ARG A 480 -21.11 4.38 -8.35
C ARG A 480 -20.60 5.81 -8.46
N ASN A 481 -21.13 6.56 -9.41
CA ASN A 481 -20.82 7.99 -9.60
C ASN A 481 -19.31 8.28 -9.78
N ASN A 482 -18.51 7.32 -10.25
CA ASN A 482 -17.08 7.52 -10.47
C ASN A 482 -16.82 8.04 -11.88
N VAL A 483 -15.72 8.78 -12.06
CA VAL A 483 -15.27 9.27 -13.36
C VAL A 483 -13.88 8.72 -13.68
N PHE A 484 -13.74 8.06 -14.82
CA PHE A 484 -12.48 7.52 -15.31
C PHE A 484 -12.02 8.27 -16.55
N ARG A 485 -10.79 8.78 -16.55
CA ARG A 485 -10.18 9.45 -17.71
C ARG A 485 -8.77 8.94 -17.99
N ASN A 486 -8.49 8.72 -19.27
CA ASN A 486 -7.16 8.34 -19.74
C ASN A 486 -6.57 7.10 -19.03
N ILE A 487 -7.42 6.10 -18.76
CA ILE A 487 -6.99 4.83 -18.19
C ILE A 487 -6.42 3.94 -19.30
N GLN A 488 -5.22 3.41 -19.09
CA GLN A 488 -4.40 2.86 -20.19
C GLN A 488 -4.73 1.40 -20.52
N ARG A 489 -5.19 0.63 -19.53
CA ARG A 489 -5.73 -0.72 -19.73
C ARG A 489 -7.22 -0.72 -19.46
N ASN A 490 -7.63 -1.02 -18.24
CA ASN A 490 -9.03 -1.21 -17.88
C ASN A 490 -9.44 -0.14 -16.86
N CYS A 491 -10.56 0.54 -17.10
CA CYS A 491 -11.16 1.38 -16.07
C CYS A 491 -11.56 0.51 -14.88
N VAL A 492 -12.19 -0.65 -15.17
CA VAL A 492 -12.51 -1.66 -14.16
C VAL A 492 -12.10 -3.04 -14.67
N LEU A 493 -11.33 -3.76 -13.86
CA LEU A 493 -11.00 -5.17 -14.06
C LEU A 493 -11.67 -5.99 -12.95
N ILE A 494 -12.44 -7.00 -13.34
CA ILE A 494 -13.06 -7.98 -12.44
C ILE A 494 -12.47 -9.34 -12.83
N SER A 495 -11.58 -9.85 -11.99
CA SER A 495 -10.89 -11.11 -12.28
C SER A 495 -10.42 -11.80 -11.01
N ALA A 496 -10.56 -13.13 -10.98
CA ALA A 496 -10.11 -13.96 -9.87
C ALA A 496 -8.98 -14.88 -10.34
N ALA A 497 -7.95 -15.06 -9.51
CA ALA A 497 -6.86 -15.98 -9.80
C ALA A 497 -7.19 -17.38 -9.27
N ASN A 498 -7.23 -18.37 -10.15
CA ASN A 498 -7.22 -19.79 -9.81
C ASN A 498 -6.29 -20.54 -10.78
N SER A 499 -5.87 -21.75 -10.42
CA SER A 499 -4.87 -22.48 -11.21
C SER A 499 -5.45 -23.39 -12.31
N GLN A 500 -6.76 -23.61 -12.32
CA GLN A 500 -7.46 -24.37 -13.35
C GLN A 500 -7.63 -23.57 -14.65
N LYS A 501 -7.74 -24.30 -15.77
CA LYS A 501 -8.21 -23.74 -17.05
C LYS A 501 -9.73 -23.49 -17.06
N ASN A 502 -10.46 -24.10 -16.11
CA ASN A 502 -11.91 -24.03 -16.05
C ASN A 502 -12.36 -22.79 -15.26
N PHE A 503 -13.31 -22.07 -15.84
CA PHE A 503 -13.78 -20.79 -15.33
C PHE A 503 -14.78 -21.00 -14.18
N VAL A 504 -14.44 -20.51 -12.98
CA VAL A 504 -15.38 -20.45 -11.84
C VAL A 504 -15.79 -19.00 -11.60
N GLU A 505 -17.09 -18.76 -11.49
CA GLU A 505 -17.69 -17.45 -11.21
C GLU A 505 -17.79 -17.22 -9.70
N GLN A 506 -16.71 -16.70 -9.12
CA GLN A 506 -16.57 -16.53 -7.67
C GLN A 506 -16.89 -15.09 -7.24
N LEU A 507 -16.61 -14.12 -8.11
CA LEU A 507 -16.88 -12.71 -7.88
C LEU A 507 -18.36 -12.46 -8.12
N CYS A 508 -19.10 -12.05 -7.10
CA CYS A 508 -20.55 -11.90 -7.21
C CYS A 508 -21.13 -10.70 -6.48
N ASN A 509 -22.34 -10.33 -6.89
CA ASN A 509 -23.10 -9.21 -6.35
C ASN A 509 -22.31 -7.89 -6.43
N LEU A 510 -21.90 -7.54 -7.65
CA LEU A 510 -21.23 -6.27 -7.93
C LEU A 510 -22.20 -5.35 -8.67
N LYS A 511 -22.39 -4.14 -8.16
CA LYS A 511 -23.36 -3.18 -8.71
C LYS A 511 -22.64 -1.93 -9.19
N PHE A 512 -22.78 -1.62 -10.47
CA PHE A 512 -22.22 -0.44 -11.11
C PHE A 512 -23.36 0.51 -11.46
N SER A 513 -23.28 1.76 -11.02
CA SER A 513 -24.28 2.76 -11.41
C SER A 513 -23.72 4.17 -11.61
N ASN A 514 -24.21 4.87 -12.63
CA ASN A 514 -23.88 6.27 -12.91
C ASN A 514 -22.38 6.57 -13.05
N ASN A 515 -21.55 5.58 -13.41
CA ASN A 515 -20.12 5.85 -13.67
C ASN A 515 -19.92 6.37 -15.09
N LYS A 516 -18.91 7.24 -15.26
CA LYS A 516 -18.54 7.84 -16.56
C LYS A 516 -17.13 7.39 -16.96
N TYR A 517 -17.01 6.82 -18.15
CA TYR A 517 -15.76 6.28 -18.69
C TYR A 517 -15.33 7.02 -19.94
N TYR A 518 -14.31 7.85 -19.84
CA TYR A 518 -13.67 8.51 -20.98
C TYR A 518 -12.47 7.68 -21.42
N LEU A 519 -12.65 6.87 -22.46
CA LEU A 519 -11.66 5.89 -22.89
C LEU A 519 -10.42 6.54 -23.51
N SER A 520 -9.25 6.02 -23.17
CA SER A 520 -7.99 6.48 -23.73
C SER A 520 -7.85 6.07 -25.20
N LYS A 521 -7.28 6.97 -26.02
CA LYS A 521 -6.85 6.67 -27.41
C LYS A 521 -5.84 5.51 -27.47
N THR A 522 -5.06 5.31 -26.42
CA THR A 522 -4.00 4.30 -26.35
C THR A 522 -4.49 2.96 -25.79
N SER A 523 -5.65 2.91 -25.13
CA SER A 523 -6.16 1.66 -24.59
C SER A 523 -6.73 0.79 -25.70
N LYS A 524 -6.23 -0.45 -25.79
CA LYS A 524 -6.78 -1.49 -26.67
C LYS A 524 -7.83 -2.34 -25.97
N ASN A 525 -8.14 -2.06 -24.70
CA ASN A 525 -9.07 -2.85 -23.91
C ASN A 525 -10.42 -2.15 -23.77
N ARG A 526 -11.45 -2.95 -23.46
CA ARG A 526 -12.76 -2.45 -23.08
C ARG A 526 -12.71 -1.76 -21.70
N ALA A 527 -13.64 -0.82 -21.49
CA ALA A 527 -13.78 -0.06 -20.25
C ALA A 527 -13.80 -0.98 -19.03
N VAL A 528 -14.63 -2.02 -19.12
CA VAL A 528 -14.80 -3.05 -18.10
C VAL A 528 -14.47 -4.41 -18.67
N VAL A 529 -13.69 -5.20 -17.95
CA VAL A 529 -13.40 -6.61 -18.29
C VAL A 529 -13.76 -7.51 -17.11
N ILE A 530 -14.53 -8.56 -17.41
CA ILE A 530 -15.03 -9.55 -16.47
C ILE A 530 -14.56 -10.92 -16.93
N THR A 531 -13.61 -11.54 -16.22
CA THR A 531 -13.49 -13.00 -16.15
C THR A 531 -14.32 -13.47 -14.94
N ASN A 532 -14.21 -14.64 -14.35
CA ASN A 532 -14.72 -15.09 -13.04
C ASN A 532 -15.94 -14.45 -12.30
N GLY A 533 -16.93 -13.85 -12.97
CA GLY A 533 -17.93 -12.98 -12.34
C GLY A 533 -19.36 -13.32 -12.70
N ARG A 534 -20.23 -13.42 -11.69
CA ARG A 534 -21.70 -13.60 -11.80
C ARG A 534 -22.45 -12.51 -11.06
N ASP A 535 -23.72 -12.29 -11.39
CA ASP A 535 -24.57 -11.31 -10.68
C ASP A 535 -23.93 -9.91 -10.63
N ILE A 536 -23.45 -9.45 -11.80
CA ILE A 536 -22.85 -8.13 -12.01
C ILE A 536 -23.84 -7.30 -12.83
N THR A 537 -24.18 -6.12 -12.33
CA THR A 537 -25.19 -5.23 -12.92
C THR A 537 -24.58 -3.88 -13.25
N PHE A 538 -25.03 -3.29 -14.37
CA PHE A 538 -24.64 -1.97 -14.84
C PHE A 538 -25.93 -1.15 -15.07
N GLU A 539 -26.03 0.01 -14.43
CA GLU A 539 -27.20 0.87 -14.50
C GLU A 539 -26.78 2.31 -14.80
N ASN A 540 -27.32 2.94 -15.84
CA ASN A 540 -27.02 4.34 -16.19
C ASN A 540 -25.52 4.66 -16.36
N GLU A 541 -24.72 3.68 -16.79
CA GLU A 541 -23.30 3.88 -17.08
C GLU A 541 -23.12 4.67 -18.38
N THR A 542 -22.16 5.59 -18.43
CA THR A 542 -21.84 6.37 -19.62
C THR A 542 -20.44 6.02 -20.14
N TYR A 543 -20.36 5.47 -21.34
CA TYR A 543 -19.09 5.10 -21.97
C TYR A 543 -18.82 6.02 -23.16
N ILE A 544 -17.68 6.72 -23.15
CA ILE A 544 -17.31 7.72 -24.17
C ILE A 544 -16.02 7.26 -24.83
N ALA A 545 -16.08 7.07 -26.15
CA ALA A 545 -14.97 6.70 -27.00
C ALA A 545 -13.95 7.86 -27.14
N PRO A 546 -12.73 7.58 -27.61
CA PRO A 546 -11.70 8.61 -27.70
C PRO A 546 -11.98 9.74 -28.73
N ASP A 547 -12.93 9.55 -29.63
CA ASP A 547 -13.44 10.55 -30.58
C ASP A 547 -14.65 11.35 -30.03
N GLY A 548 -15.10 11.04 -28.81
CA GLY A 548 -16.23 11.68 -28.14
C GLY A 548 -17.57 10.96 -28.34
N SER A 549 -17.64 9.92 -29.18
CA SER A 549 -18.89 9.19 -29.38
C SER A 549 -19.30 8.38 -28.14
N THR A 550 -20.60 8.18 -27.92
CA THR A 550 -21.07 7.27 -26.86
C THR A 550 -20.99 5.82 -27.34
N LEU A 551 -20.60 4.90 -26.46
CA LEU A 551 -20.55 3.46 -26.70
C LEU A 551 -21.69 2.76 -25.96
N SER A 552 -22.26 1.73 -26.60
CA SER A 552 -23.15 0.79 -25.92
C SER A 552 -22.39 -0.07 -24.89
N GLU A 553 -23.11 -0.62 -23.92
CA GLU A 553 -22.54 -1.56 -22.94
C GLU A 553 -21.84 -2.75 -23.63
N LYS A 554 -22.44 -3.30 -24.70
CA LYS A 554 -21.87 -4.42 -25.47
C LYS A 554 -20.50 -4.08 -26.09
N GLN A 555 -20.26 -2.82 -26.45
CA GLN A 555 -18.99 -2.33 -26.97
C GLN A 555 -17.99 -2.04 -25.85
N ALA A 556 -18.45 -1.57 -24.68
CA ALA A 556 -17.62 -1.11 -23.58
C ALA A 556 -17.32 -2.14 -22.49
N VAL A 557 -18.08 -3.24 -22.39
CA VAL A 557 -17.93 -4.29 -21.39
C VAL A 557 -17.55 -5.61 -22.07
N LYS A 558 -16.45 -6.24 -21.66
CA LYS A 558 -16.05 -7.59 -22.11
C LYS A 558 -16.35 -8.59 -21.01
N ARG A 559 -17.27 -9.51 -21.26
CA ARG A 559 -17.50 -10.66 -20.38
C ARG A 559 -16.93 -11.92 -21.02
N PHE A 560 -15.98 -12.54 -20.34
CA PHE A 560 -15.58 -13.91 -20.65
C PHE A 560 -16.57 -14.82 -19.93
N LEU A 561 -17.16 -15.77 -20.66
CA LEU A 561 -18.04 -16.78 -20.08
C LEU A 561 -17.29 -18.11 -20.03
N PRO A 562 -17.64 -19.02 -19.10
CA PRO A 562 -17.19 -20.40 -19.19
C PRO A 562 -17.55 -20.94 -20.59
N LYS A 563 -16.60 -21.58 -21.28
CA LYS A 563 -16.98 -22.44 -22.40
C LYS A 563 -17.86 -23.55 -21.80
N LYS A 564 -19.16 -23.56 -22.12
CA LYS A 564 -20.01 -24.73 -21.81
C LYS A 564 -19.31 -25.94 -22.43
N LYS A 565 -18.95 -26.91 -21.59
CA LYS A 565 -18.47 -28.21 -22.06
C LYS A 565 -19.64 -29.01 -22.57
#